data_AF-A0A1Y3MWB8-F1
#
_entry.id   AF-A0A1Y3MWB8-F1
#
_cell.length_a   1.000
_cell.length_b   1.000
_cell.length_c   1.000
_cell.angle_alpha   90.00
_cell.angle_beta   90.00
_cell.angle_gamma   90.00
#
_symmetry.space_group_name_H-M   'P 1'
#
loop_
_entity.id
_entity.type
_entity.pdbx_description
1 polymer ?
#
loop_
_entity_poly.entity_id
_entity_poly.type
_entity_poly.pdbx_seq_one_letter_code
_entity_poly.pdbx_strand_id
1 'polypeptide(L)'
;MDGYTKEILTITITENKDKLYRVNGNTCTVEMQYFNGTLSSDDCNGNISWGSSNVIKKFNDGHVESKARYIISGTDSNNEPCNIFIEDNLVGYDHHHRLITKPIFVSVNEKLSWLQTADIQGIVEDKGNGNKIIHVMWNENNTSILSYPTVKIPDQSKIYNKEIFTFDITVYGEEGFQRVQGADDVVAMMIGFTCSSNTTNFKENGLDYFVDTRLIFDDPNLWETETTQKNELEVGNDEQHPLEIELEQELNPKLDPKLESEEESEESEDQEVEVEVEVEQELNSKEESE
;
A
#
# COMPACT_ATOMS: atom_id res chain seq x y z
N MET A 1 -24.54 3.98 17.43
CA MET A 1 -23.83 4.14 16.14
C MET A 1 -24.15 5.54 15.68
N ASP A 2 -23.33 6.49 16.09
CA ASP A 2 -23.81 7.86 16.24
C ASP A 2 -23.24 8.70 15.09
N GLY A 3 -23.86 8.57 13.91
CA GLY A 3 -23.59 9.43 12.75
C GLY A 3 -23.70 8.73 11.38
N TYR A 4 -23.17 7.51 11.25
CA TYR A 4 -23.03 6.82 9.97
C TYR A 4 -24.28 6.00 9.58
N THR A 5 -25.27 6.67 9.00
CA THR A 5 -26.61 6.10 8.73
C THR A 5 -26.86 5.76 7.26
N LYS A 6 -26.10 6.36 6.32
CA LYS A 6 -26.31 6.19 4.89
C LYS A 6 -25.23 5.32 4.27
N GLU A 7 -25.61 4.16 3.74
CA GLU A 7 -24.71 3.35 2.92
C GLU A 7 -24.56 3.99 1.54
N ILE A 8 -23.31 4.11 1.06
CA ILE A 8 -23.00 4.72 -0.25
C ILE A 8 -22.60 3.65 -1.27
N LEU A 9 -21.85 2.65 -0.83
CA LEU A 9 -21.40 1.55 -1.67
C LEU A 9 -21.13 0.31 -0.83
N THR A 10 -21.19 -0.84 -1.49
CA THR A 10 -20.88 -2.15 -0.92
C THR A 10 -19.69 -2.76 -1.66
N ILE A 11 -18.77 -3.34 -0.91
CA ILE A 11 -17.61 -4.07 -1.44
C ILE A 11 -17.71 -5.51 -0.98
N THR A 12 -17.77 -6.45 -1.93
CA THR A 12 -17.77 -7.89 -1.64
C THR A 12 -16.38 -8.44 -1.89
N ILE A 13 -15.80 -9.09 -0.90
CA ILE A 13 -14.45 -9.64 -0.92
C ILE A 13 -14.51 -11.16 -0.84
N THR A 14 -13.64 -11.83 -1.60
CA THR A 14 -13.32 -13.25 -1.48
C THR A 14 -11.82 -13.41 -1.32
N GLU A 15 -11.41 -13.86 -0.13
CA GLU A 15 -10.02 -14.18 0.18
C GLU A 15 -9.50 -15.34 -0.67
N ASN A 16 -8.28 -15.19 -1.19
CA ASN A 16 -7.58 -16.23 -1.90
C ASN A 16 -6.87 -17.17 -0.92
N LYS A 17 -7.44 -18.36 -0.73
CA LYS A 17 -6.93 -19.36 0.24
C LYS A 17 -5.52 -19.86 -0.08
N ASP A 18 -5.11 -19.80 -1.34
CA ASP A 18 -3.78 -20.25 -1.78
C ASP A 18 -2.72 -19.13 -1.67
N LYS A 19 -3.15 -17.91 -1.33
CA LYS A 19 -2.29 -16.72 -1.21
C LYS A 19 -2.45 -16.05 0.16
N LEU A 20 -2.20 -16.84 1.19
CA LEU A 20 -2.03 -16.40 2.57
C LEU A 20 -0.57 -16.62 2.97
N TYR A 21 0.13 -15.52 3.26
CA TYR A 21 1.50 -15.57 3.78
C TYR A 21 1.50 -15.17 5.25
N ARG A 22 2.18 -15.95 6.09
CA ARG A 22 2.29 -15.68 7.52
C ARG A 22 3.75 -15.69 7.96
N VAL A 23 4.14 -14.68 8.72
CA VAL A 23 5.43 -14.60 9.42
C VAL A 23 5.16 -14.47 10.91
N ASN A 24 5.67 -15.41 11.70
CA ASN A 24 5.58 -15.37 13.15
C ASN A 24 6.83 -14.68 13.72
N GLY A 25 6.71 -13.39 14.03
CA GLY A 25 7.76 -12.63 14.68
C GLY A 25 7.70 -12.75 16.21
N ASN A 26 8.76 -12.32 16.88
CA ASN A 26 8.83 -12.33 18.34
C ASN A 26 7.85 -11.35 19.02
N THR A 27 7.43 -10.28 18.31
CA THR A 27 6.54 -9.24 18.85
C THR A 27 5.11 -9.32 18.30
N CYS A 28 4.96 -9.82 17.08
CA CYS A 28 3.68 -9.96 16.40
C CYS A 28 3.75 -11.02 15.31
N THR A 29 2.60 -11.60 15.00
CA THR A 29 2.38 -12.35 13.75
C THR A 29 1.93 -11.36 12.67
N VAL A 30 2.57 -11.43 11.50
CA VAL A 30 2.17 -10.68 10.31
C VAL A 30 1.55 -11.64 9.31
N GLU A 31 0.36 -11.32 8.82
CA GLU A 31 -0.34 -12.03 7.76
C GLU A 31 -0.54 -11.10 6.58
N MET A 32 -0.30 -11.61 5.37
CA MET A 32 -0.67 -10.97 4.11
C MET A 32 -1.65 -11.89 3.39
N GLN A 33 -2.91 -11.47 3.32
CA GLN A 33 -4.01 -12.20 2.70
C GLN A 33 -4.40 -11.51 1.40
N TYR A 34 -4.15 -12.15 0.26
CA TYR A 34 -4.63 -11.65 -1.03
C TYR A 34 -6.12 -11.92 -1.20
N PHE A 35 -6.81 -11.09 -1.96
CA PHE A 35 -8.24 -11.26 -2.21
C PHE A 35 -8.65 -10.71 -3.57
N ASN A 36 -9.80 -11.18 -4.04
CA ASN A 36 -10.55 -10.61 -5.16
C ASN A 36 -11.90 -10.11 -4.66
N GLY A 37 -12.69 -9.52 -5.54
CA GLY A 37 -14.00 -9.03 -5.16
C GLY A 37 -14.62 -8.06 -6.16
N THR A 38 -15.69 -7.43 -5.72
CA THR A 38 -16.46 -6.46 -6.51
C THR A 38 -16.86 -5.26 -5.66
N LEU A 39 -17.06 -4.12 -6.32
CA LEU A 39 -17.72 -2.96 -5.75
C LEU A 39 -19.05 -2.77 -6.47
N SER A 40 -20.10 -2.48 -5.71
CA SER A 40 -21.41 -2.11 -6.25
C SER A 40 -21.96 -0.86 -5.58
N SER A 41 -22.45 0.05 -6.42
CA SER A 41 -23.15 1.27 -6.03
C SER A 41 -23.98 1.79 -7.22
N ASP A 42 -24.78 2.83 -6.97
CA ASP A 42 -25.56 3.50 -8.02
C ASP A 42 -24.66 4.23 -9.04
N ASP A 43 -23.51 4.75 -8.59
CA ASP A 43 -22.61 5.57 -9.39
C ASP A 43 -21.44 4.79 -10.01
N CYS A 44 -21.13 3.59 -9.50
CA CYS A 44 -19.97 2.83 -9.93
C CYS A 44 -20.11 1.34 -9.62
N ASN A 45 -19.76 0.50 -10.60
CA ASN A 45 -19.68 -0.95 -10.40
C ASN A 45 -18.38 -1.46 -11.03
N GLY A 46 -17.70 -2.38 -10.35
CA GLY A 46 -16.40 -2.85 -10.82
C GLY A 46 -15.86 -4.06 -10.07
N ASN A 47 -14.70 -4.53 -10.51
CA ASN A 47 -13.98 -5.65 -9.91
C ASN A 47 -12.72 -5.16 -9.21
N ILE A 48 -12.36 -5.81 -8.11
CA ILE A 48 -11.07 -5.63 -7.46
C ILE A 48 -9.97 -6.11 -8.41
N SER A 49 -8.95 -5.27 -8.59
CA SER A 49 -7.81 -5.52 -9.47
C SER A 49 -6.79 -6.45 -8.81
N TRP A 50 -5.85 -6.95 -9.61
CA TRP A 50 -4.77 -7.80 -9.12
C TRP A 50 -3.92 -7.10 -8.04
N GLY A 51 -3.20 -7.89 -7.24
CA GLY A 51 -2.27 -7.34 -6.22
C GLY A 51 -2.94 -6.80 -4.96
N SER A 52 -4.27 -6.91 -4.89
CA SER A 52 -5.08 -6.52 -3.75
C SER A 52 -4.85 -7.44 -2.56
N SER A 53 -4.49 -6.87 -1.42
CA SER A 53 -4.17 -7.63 -0.21
C SER A 53 -4.53 -6.89 1.06
N ASN A 54 -4.74 -7.66 2.13
CA ASN A 54 -4.87 -7.18 3.50
C ASN A 54 -3.64 -7.60 4.28
N VAL A 55 -2.94 -6.63 4.86
CA VAL A 55 -1.85 -6.89 5.80
C VAL A 55 -2.40 -6.76 7.22
N ILE A 56 -2.32 -7.85 7.98
CA ILE A 56 -2.82 -7.94 9.35
C ILE A 56 -1.64 -8.20 10.27
N LYS A 57 -1.50 -7.39 11.32
CA LYS A 57 -0.54 -7.60 12.40
C LYS A 57 -1.30 -7.93 13.67
N LYS A 58 -0.94 -9.04 14.30
CA LYS A 58 -1.50 -9.50 15.58
C LYS A 58 -0.38 -9.46 16.60
N PHE A 59 -0.41 -8.48 17.50
CA PHE A 59 0.61 -8.31 18.53
C PHE A 59 0.35 -9.22 19.72
N ASN A 60 1.42 -9.58 20.43
CA ASN A 60 1.32 -10.49 21.57
C ASN A 60 0.54 -9.92 22.76
N ASP A 61 0.35 -8.59 22.81
CA ASP A 61 -0.47 -7.90 23.80
C ASP A 61 -1.97 -7.86 23.44
N GLY A 62 -2.35 -8.46 22.31
CA GLY A 62 -3.72 -8.50 21.80
C GLY A 62 -4.10 -7.34 20.89
N HIS A 63 -3.21 -6.36 20.67
CA HIS A 63 -3.42 -5.31 19.68
C HIS A 63 -3.45 -5.89 18.26
N VAL A 64 -4.31 -5.34 17.41
CA VAL A 64 -4.45 -5.75 16.01
C VAL A 64 -4.41 -4.52 15.12
N GLU A 65 -3.56 -4.57 14.10
CA GLU A 65 -3.57 -3.62 13.00
C GLU A 65 -3.96 -4.35 11.72
N SER A 66 -4.80 -3.73 10.90
CA SER A 66 -5.13 -4.25 9.58
C SER A 66 -5.21 -3.11 8.59
N LYS A 67 -4.61 -3.35 7.42
CA LYS A 67 -4.60 -2.41 6.31
C LYS A 67 -4.80 -3.16 5.00
N ALA A 68 -5.96 -2.99 4.39
CA ALA A 68 -6.24 -3.54 3.07
C ALA A 68 -6.10 -2.45 2.00
N ARG A 69 -5.47 -2.79 0.88
CA ARG A 69 -5.25 -1.86 -0.25
C ARG A 69 -5.59 -2.54 -1.54
N TYR A 70 -6.38 -1.85 -2.35
CA TYR A 70 -6.90 -2.40 -3.59
C TYR A 70 -7.40 -1.30 -4.52
N ILE A 71 -7.42 -1.61 -5.82
CA ILE A 71 -8.02 -0.77 -6.85
C ILE A 71 -9.24 -1.48 -7.42
N ILE A 72 -10.37 -0.81 -7.45
CA ILE A 72 -11.52 -1.19 -8.24
C ILE A 72 -11.32 -0.69 -9.67
N SER A 73 -11.49 -1.59 -10.64
CA SER A 73 -11.58 -1.24 -12.06
C SER A 73 -13.01 -1.51 -12.54
N GLY A 74 -13.67 -0.48 -13.06
CA GLY A 74 -15.10 -0.54 -13.34
C GLY A 74 -15.60 0.56 -14.27
N THR A 75 -16.92 0.67 -14.35
CA THR A 75 -17.62 1.71 -15.13
C THR A 75 -18.80 2.29 -14.34
N ASP A 76 -19.15 3.52 -14.64
CA ASP A 76 -20.36 4.17 -14.12
C ASP A 76 -21.60 3.88 -14.98
N SER A 77 -22.74 4.50 -14.63
CA SER A 77 -24.01 4.38 -15.36
C SER A 77 -23.97 4.88 -16.81
N ASN A 78 -22.97 5.69 -17.16
CA ASN A 78 -22.76 6.26 -18.49
C ASN A 78 -21.71 5.48 -19.30
N ASN A 79 -21.22 4.35 -18.77
CA ASN A 79 -20.08 3.58 -19.28
C ASN A 79 -18.74 4.34 -19.25
N GLU A 80 -18.62 5.38 -18.45
CA GLU A 80 -17.35 6.07 -18.24
C GLU A 80 -16.49 5.28 -17.23
N PRO A 81 -15.15 5.30 -17.37
CA PRO A 81 -14.26 4.62 -16.44
C PRO A 81 -14.51 5.03 -14.99
N CYS A 82 -14.62 4.05 -14.10
CA CYS A 82 -14.75 4.26 -12.68
C CYS A 82 -13.69 3.43 -11.94
N ASN A 83 -12.47 3.97 -11.91
CA ASN A 83 -11.37 3.41 -11.14
C ASN A 83 -11.30 4.08 -9.77
N ILE A 84 -11.23 3.27 -8.72
CA ILE A 84 -11.21 3.74 -7.33
C ILE A 84 -10.09 3.02 -6.58
N PHE A 85 -9.15 3.76 -6.01
CA PHE A 85 -8.25 3.21 -5.01
C PHE A 85 -8.90 3.30 -3.62
N ILE A 86 -8.74 2.23 -2.84
CA ILE A 86 -9.25 2.13 -1.48
C ILE A 86 -8.13 1.62 -0.56
N GLU A 87 -7.86 2.35 0.53
CA GLU A 87 -7.09 1.84 1.67
C GLU A 87 -7.97 1.77 2.91
N ASP A 88 -8.37 0.55 3.30
CA ASP A 88 -9.14 0.28 4.51
C ASP A 88 -8.22 0.15 5.72
N ASN A 89 -8.31 1.08 6.66
CA ASN A 89 -7.55 1.07 7.90
C ASN A 89 -8.44 0.65 9.08
N LEU A 90 -8.10 -0.45 9.77
CA LEU A 90 -8.82 -0.85 10.98
C LEU A 90 -8.71 0.21 12.08
N VAL A 91 -9.85 0.64 12.63
CA VAL A 91 -9.92 1.59 13.74
C VAL A 91 -10.58 1.01 15.00
N GLY A 92 -11.18 -0.17 14.91
CA GLY A 92 -11.72 -0.88 16.06
C GLY A 92 -12.90 -1.78 15.71
N TYR A 93 -13.80 -1.95 16.68
CA TYR A 93 -14.97 -2.80 16.59
C TYR A 93 -16.22 -2.03 17.00
N ASP A 94 -17.36 -2.34 16.39
CA ASP A 94 -18.65 -1.86 16.88
C ASP A 94 -19.18 -2.69 18.06
N HIS A 95 -20.34 -2.29 18.57
CA HIS A 95 -21.07 -2.97 19.63
C HIS A 95 -21.55 -4.39 19.29
N HIS A 96 -21.52 -4.78 18.00
CA HIS A 96 -21.79 -6.13 17.53
C HIS A 96 -20.50 -6.91 17.24
N HIS A 97 -19.34 -6.39 17.66
CA HIS A 97 -18.02 -6.97 17.41
C HIS A 97 -17.66 -7.10 15.91
N ARG A 98 -18.23 -6.26 15.05
CA ARG A 98 -17.84 -6.15 13.65
C ARG A 98 -16.66 -5.20 13.50
N LEU A 99 -15.74 -5.49 12.59
CA LEU A 99 -14.59 -4.62 12.33
C LEU A 99 -15.08 -3.31 11.72
N ILE A 100 -14.49 -2.20 12.18
CA ILE A 100 -14.75 -0.86 11.67
C ILE A 100 -13.47 -0.32 11.04
N THR A 101 -13.57 0.14 9.79
CA THR A 101 -12.46 0.73 9.06
C THR A 101 -12.68 2.22 8.82
N LYS A 102 -11.58 2.97 8.71
CA LYS A 102 -11.57 4.34 8.17
C LYS A 102 -10.91 4.29 6.79
N PRO A 103 -11.71 4.18 5.71
CA PRO A 103 -11.15 4.03 4.39
C PRO A 103 -10.62 5.37 3.86
N ILE A 104 -9.55 5.29 3.07
CA ILE A 104 -9.08 6.37 2.20
C ILE A 104 -9.57 6.04 0.79
N PHE A 105 -10.23 6.99 0.15
CA PHE A 105 -10.69 6.87 -1.24
C PHE A 105 -9.88 7.80 -2.13
N VAL A 106 -9.58 7.34 -3.35
CA VAL A 106 -9.17 8.19 -4.49
C VAL A 106 -9.95 7.69 -5.70
N SER A 107 -10.69 8.57 -6.37
CA SER A 107 -11.58 8.16 -7.47
C SER A 107 -11.41 9.05 -8.68
N VAL A 108 -11.30 8.44 -9.86
CA VAL A 108 -11.35 9.18 -11.14
C VAL A 108 -12.76 9.68 -11.47
N ASN A 109 -13.79 9.15 -10.81
CA ASN A 109 -15.18 9.50 -11.11
C ASN A 109 -15.61 10.74 -10.33
N GLU A 110 -15.98 11.81 -11.04
CA GLU A 110 -16.36 13.08 -10.42
C GLU A 110 -17.52 12.95 -9.43
N LYS A 111 -18.49 12.07 -9.66
CA LYS A 111 -19.64 11.85 -8.76
C LYS A 111 -19.25 11.21 -7.43
N LEU A 112 -18.09 10.56 -7.39
CA LEU A 112 -17.54 9.90 -6.20
C LEU A 112 -16.33 10.63 -5.61
N SER A 113 -15.83 11.68 -6.28
CA SER A 113 -14.67 12.46 -5.83
C SER A 113 -14.85 13.05 -4.42
N TRP A 114 -16.07 13.41 -4.04
CA TRP A 114 -16.36 13.92 -2.70
C TRP A 114 -16.06 12.91 -1.57
N LEU A 115 -16.02 11.61 -1.86
CA LEU A 115 -15.66 10.57 -0.87
C LEU A 115 -14.21 10.71 -0.37
N GLN A 116 -13.34 11.37 -1.15
CA GLN A 116 -11.93 11.57 -0.81
C GLN A 116 -11.74 12.38 0.48
N THR A 117 -12.70 13.25 0.81
CA THR A 117 -12.67 14.14 1.97
C THR A 117 -13.93 14.02 2.84
N ALA A 118 -14.76 13.00 2.60
CA ALA A 118 -15.99 12.77 3.35
C ALA A 118 -15.76 12.05 4.67
N ASP A 119 -16.65 12.27 5.63
CA ASP A 119 -16.69 11.49 6.86
C ASP A 119 -17.37 10.14 6.65
N ILE A 120 -16.57 9.15 6.23
CA ILE A 120 -17.02 7.78 5.94
C ILE A 120 -16.38 6.75 6.87
N GLN A 121 -17.00 5.58 7.01
CA GLN A 121 -16.43 4.40 7.66
C GLN A 121 -16.82 3.13 6.90
N GLY A 122 -16.00 2.09 6.96
CA GLY A 122 -16.38 0.74 6.54
C GLY A 122 -16.87 -0.06 7.74
N ILE A 123 -17.96 -0.82 7.56
CA ILE A 123 -18.40 -1.84 8.50
C ILE A 123 -18.22 -3.19 7.82
N VAL A 124 -17.35 -4.03 8.38
CA VAL A 124 -17.02 -5.32 7.78
C VAL A 124 -17.89 -6.41 8.39
N GLU A 125 -18.68 -7.06 7.55
CA GLU A 125 -19.38 -8.30 7.84
C GLU A 125 -18.54 -9.48 7.36
N ASP A 126 -18.01 -10.27 8.30
CA ASP A 126 -17.28 -11.50 7.99
C ASP A 126 -18.25 -12.68 7.91
N LYS A 127 -18.22 -13.42 6.79
CA LYS A 127 -19.09 -14.59 6.56
C LYS A 127 -18.46 -15.89 7.07
N GLY A 128 -17.23 -15.85 7.60
CA GLY A 128 -16.53 -16.98 8.22
C GLY A 128 -15.98 -18.02 7.24
N ASN A 129 -16.07 -17.77 5.93
CA ASN A 129 -15.64 -18.71 4.88
C ASN A 129 -14.61 -18.09 3.91
N GLY A 130 -13.99 -16.97 4.31
CA GLY A 130 -13.12 -16.15 3.48
C GLY A 130 -13.87 -15.09 2.67
N ASN A 131 -15.20 -15.08 2.69
CA ASN A 131 -15.98 -13.99 2.12
C ASN A 131 -16.26 -12.90 3.16
N LYS A 132 -16.14 -11.64 2.74
CA LYS A 132 -16.47 -10.47 3.56
C LYS A 132 -17.32 -9.50 2.76
N ILE A 133 -18.15 -8.75 3.44
CA ILE A 133 -18.89 -7.62 2.86
C ILE A 133 -18.49 -6.37 3.64
N ILE A 134 -18.03 -5.33 2.96
CA ILE A 134 -17.75 -4.02 3.55
C ILE A 134 -18.87 -3.08 3.14
N HIS A 135 -19.62 -2.62 4.13
CA HIS A 135 -20.61 -1.56 3.96
C HIS A 135 -19.93 -0.22 4.20
N VAL A 136 -19.79 0.61 3.16
CA VAL A 136 -19.22 1.94 3.29
C VAL A 136 -20.32 2.93 3.64
N MET A 137 -20.27 3.42 4.88
CA MET A 137 -21.27 4.26 5.48
C MET A 137 -20.78 5.70 5.56
N TRP A 138 -21.64 6.66 5.21
CA TRP A 138 -21.40 8.09 5.32
C TRP A 138 -22.15 8.68 6.51
N ASN A 139 -21.46 9.55 7.24
CA ASN A 139 -22.07 10.43 8.23
C ASN A 139 -22.68 11.64 7.54
N GLU A 140 -23.93 11.52 7.08
CA GLU A 140 -24.64 12.58 6.34
C GLU A 140 -24.83 13.88 7.15
N ASN A 141 -24.71 13.79 8.47
CA ASN A 141 -24.78 14.96 9.36
C ASN A 141 -23.45 15.73 9.45
N ASN A 142 -22.35 15.14 8.99
CA ASN A 142 -21.05 15.81 8.93
C ASN A 142 -20.73 16.19 7.48
N THR A 143 -20.98 17.46 7.17
CA THR A 143 -20.69 18.06 5.86
C THR A 143 -19.32 18.76 5.82
N SER A 144 -18.52 18.64 6.87
CA SER A 144 -17.18 19.22 6.90
C SER A 144 -16.25 18.46 5.96
N ILE A 145 -15.45 19.19 5.20
CA ILE A 145 -14.39 18.63 4.37
C ILE A 145 -13.26 18.17 5.31
N LEU A 146 -13.00 16.87 5.35
CA LEU A 146 -11.90 16.30 6.11
C LEU A 146 -10.59 16.47 5.33
N SER A 147 -9.51 16.79 6.04
CA SER A 147 -8.17 16.80 5.45
C SER A 147 -7.74 15.40 5.04
N TYR A 148 -6.95 15.34 3.97
CA TYR A 148 -6.23 14.12 3.59
C TYR A 148 -5.34 13.64 4.74
N PRO A 149 -5.15 12.31 4.88
CA PRO A 149 -4.26 11.76 5.90
C PRO A 149 -2.82 12.18 5.62
N THR A 150 -2.06 12.40 6.68
CA THR A 150 -0.65 12.78 6.55
C THR A 150 0.18 11.63 5.96
N VAL A 151 0.91 11.92 4.88
CA VAL A 151 1.90 10.98 4.32
C VAL A 151 3.06 10.84 5.28
N LYS A 152 3.39 9.60 5.66
CA LYS A 152 4.57 9.31 6.49
C LYS A 152 5.80 9.20 5.59
N ILE A 153 6.72 10.16 5.73
CA ILE A 153 8.03 10.11 5.09
C ILE A 153 9.09 9.63 6.11
N PRO A 154 10.17 8.95 5.66
CA PRO A 154 11.28 8.62 6.53
C PRO A 154 11.86 9.85 7.23
N ASP A 155 12.27 9.71 8.49
CA ASP A 155 12.86 10.80 9.28
C ASP A 155 14.24 11.19 8.73
N GLN A 156 14.28 12.22 7.88
CA GLN A 156 15.51 12.70 7.27
C GLN A 156 16.46 13.42 8.25
N SER A 157 16.06 13.64 9.51
CA SER A 157 16.93 14.24 10.52
C SER A 157 17.98 13.29 11.10
N LYS A 158 17.88 11.99 10.80
CA LYS A 158 18.78 10.95 11.32
C LYS A 158 19.79 10.50 10.27
N ILE A 159 20.93 10.02 10.75
CA ILE A 159 21.97 9.42 9.91
C ILE A 159 21.76 7.90 9.93
N TYR A 160 21.38 7.33 8.78
CA TYR A 160 21.20 5.88 8.59
C TYR A 160 22.38 5.29 7.81
N ASN A 161 23.56 5.19 8.44
CA ASN A 161 24.79 4.72 7.79
C ASN A 161 25.11 3.24 7.98
N LYS A 162 24.30 2.51 8.77
CA LYS A 162 24.47 1.07 8.98
C LYS A 162 23.50 0.30 8.09
N GLU A 163 24.05 -0.42 7.13
CA GLU A 163 23.30 -1.44 6.38
C GLU A 163 23.03 -2.64 7.29
N ILE A 164 21.77 -3.05 7.37
CA ILE A 164 21.34 -4.23 8.15
C ILE A 164 20.87 -5.34 7.20
N PHE A 165 20.28 -4.95 6.07
CA PHE A 165 19.68 -5.86 5.11
C PHE A 165 19.54 -5.16 3.76
N THR A 166 19.69 -5.93 2.69
CA THR A 166 19.56 -5.43 1.31
C THR A 166 18.64 -6.37 0.54
N PHE A 167 17.71 -5.79 -0.20
CA PHE A 167 16.86 -6.50 -1.14
C PHE A 167 17.14 -5.99 -2.54
N ASP A 168 17.36 -6.90 -3.47
CA ASP A 168 17.34 -6.62 -4.90
C ASP A 168 15.87 -6.59 -5.34
N ILE A 169 15.40 -5.44 -5.81
CA ILE A 169 14.01 -5.22 -6.22
C ILE A 169 13.92 -5.20 -7.75
N THR A 170 13.05 -6.03 -8.31
CA THR A 170 12.68 -5.98 -9.73
C THR A 170 11.27 -5.43 -9.88
N VAL A 171 11.14 -4.26 -10.49
CA VAL A 171 9.86 -3.60 -10.76
C VAL A 171 9.40 -3.93 -12.19
N TYR A 172 8.14 -4.33 -12.33
CA TYR A 172 7.62 -4.81 -13.61
C TYR A 172 6.83 -3.70 -14.31
N GLY A 173 7.54 -2.74 -14.91
CA GLY A 173 7.03 -1.77 -15.90
C GLY A 173 5.53 -1.43 -15.85
N GLU A 174 4.87 -1.47 -17.01
CA GLU A 174 3.44 -1.16 -17.12
C GLU A 174 2.53 -2.29 -16.62
N GLU A 175 2.96 -3.55 -16.73
CA GLU A 175 2.15 -4.72 -16.33
C GLU A 175 1.90 -4.79 -14.82
N GLY A 176 2.83 -4.24 -14.03
CA GLY A 176 2.79 -4.13 -12.58
C GLY A 176 2.33 -2.78 -12.07
N PHE A 177 1.92 -1.86 -12.94
CA PHE A 177 1.64 -0.49 -12.53
C PHE A 177 0.17 -0.15 -12.68
N GLN A 178 -0.44 0.29 -11.57
CA GLN A 178 -1.79 0.86 -11.60
C GLN A 178 -1.77 2.24 -10.95
N ARG A 179 -2.47 3.18 -11.57
CA ARG A 179 -2.58 4.57 -11.12
C ARG A 179 -4.03 5.02 -11.13
N VAL A 180 -4.46 5.64 -10.04
CA VAL A 180 -5.74 6.32 -9.89
C VAL A 180 -5.44 7.78 -9.56
N GLN A 181 -5.81 8.70 -10.45
CA GLN A 181 -5.72 10.14 -10.19
C GLN A 181 -7.12 10.66 -9.93
N GLY A 182 -7.33 11.09 -8.69
CA GLY A 182 -8.58 11.65 -8.25
C GLY A 182 -8.66 13.15 -8.47
N ALA A 183 -9.70 13.76 -7.89
CA ALA A 183 -9.80 15.21 -7.79
C ALA A 183 -8.67 15.79 -6.92
N ASP A 184 -8.44 17.10 -7.04
CA ASP A 184 -7.43 17.86 -6.28
C ASP A 184 -6.00 17.31 -6.42
N ASP A 185 -5.67 16.79 -7.61
CA ASP A 185 -4.37 16.20 -7.95
C ASP A 185 -3.91 15.05 -7.01
N VAL A 186 -4.85 14.46 -6.27
CA VAL A 186 -4.58 13.30 -5.43
C VAL A 186 -4.27 12.09 -6.30
N VAL A 187 -3.19 11.38 -5.97
CA VAL A 187 -2.76 10.19 -6.71
C VAL A 187 -2.60 9.02 -5.76
N ALA A 188 -3.16 7.89 -6.15
CA ALA A 188 -2.83 6.58 -5.61
C ALA A 188 -2.18 5.70 -6.67
N MET A 189 -1.11 5.00 -6.30
CA MET A 189 -0.40 4.07 -7.17
C MET A 189 -0.19 2.73 -6.49
N MET A 190 -0.33 1.65 -7.25
CA MET A 190 0.10 0.30 -6.91
C MET A 190 1.22 -0.10 -7.88
N ILE A 191 2.40 -0.39 -7.34
CA ILE A 191 3.62 -0.71 -8.08
C ILE A 191 4.03 -2.14 -7.71
N GLY A 192 3.88 -3.04 -8.66
CA GLY A 192 4.18 -4.45 -8.51
C GLY A 192 5.68 -4.74 -8.65
N PHE A 193 6.19 -5.59 -7.76
CA PHE A 193 7.60 -5.95 -7.72
C PHE A 193 7.83 -7.38 -7.22
N THR A 194 8.96 -7.95 -7.61
CA THR A 194 9.54 -9.12 -6.93
C THR A 194 10.81 -8.67 -6.23
N CYS A 195 11.25 -9.46 -5.26
CA CYS A 195 12.49 -9.19 -4.57
C CYS A 195 13.28 -10.47 -4.34
N SER A 196 14.58 -10.31 -4.14
CA SER A 196 15.45 -11.32 -3.57
C SER A 196 16.44 -10.64 -2.62
N SER A 197 17.12 -11.43 -1.81
CA SER A 197 18.28 -11.00 -1.04
C SER A 197 19.39 -11.99 -1.29
N ASN A 198 20.63 -11.49 -1.38
CA ASN A 198 21.83 -12.29 -1.55
C ASN A 198 22.94 -11.79 -0.62
N THR A 199 22.58 -11.54 0.64
CA THR A 199 23.55 -11.16 1.69
C THR A 199 24.08 -12.41 2.38
N THR A 200 25.21 -12.28 3.08
CA THR A 200 25.81 -13.38 3.86
C THR A 200 24.85 -13.93 4.93
N ASN A 201 24.02 -13.05 5.51
CA ASN A 201 23.12 -13.41 6.62
C ASN A 201 21.73 -13.84 6.17
N PHE A 202 21.35 -13.55 4.92
CA PHE A 202 20.04 -13.92 4.39
C PHE A 202 20.05 -13.96 2.87
N LYS A 203 19.78 -15.15 2.33
CA LYS A 203 19.77 -15.41 0.90
C LYS A 203 18.51 -16.16 0.51
N GLU A 204 17.53 -15.43 0.00
CA GLU A 204 16.23 -16.00 -0.40
C GLU A 204 15.55 -15.16 -1.48
N ASN A 205 14.54 -15.77 -2.10
CA ASN A 205 13.62 -15.07 -3.00
C ASN A 205 12.34 -14.67 -2.25
N GLY A 206 11.74 -13.57 -2.69
CA GLY A 206 10.38 -13.20 -2.32
C GLY A 206 9.37 -14.28 -2.72
N LEU A 207 8.40 -14.53 -1.85
CA LEU A 207 7.44 -15.64 -1.99
C LEU A 207 6.30 -15.39 -2.98
N ASP A 208 6.12 -14.15 -3.43
CA ASP A 208 5.10 -13.78 -4.41
C ASP A 208 5.51 -12.51 -5.16
N TYR A 209 4.61 -12.08 -6.02
CA TYR A 209 4.55 -10.76 -6.60
C TYR A 209 3.93 -9.77 -5.60
N PHE A 210 4.74 -8.85 -5.08
CA PHE A 210 4.33 -7.87 -4.07
C PHE A 210 3.88 -6.56 -4.70
N VAL A 211 3.20 -5.73 -3.91
CA VAL A 211 2.76 -4.39 -4.32
C VAL A 211 3.22 -3.33 -3.33
N ASP A 212 3.97 -2.35 -3.82
CA ASP A 212 4.22 -1.08 -3.13
C ASP A 212 3.05 -0.13 -3.43
N THR A 213 2.53 0.52 -2.40
CA THR A 213 1.43 1.49 -2.55
C THR A 213 1.90 2.88 -2.17
N ARG A 214 1.67 3.84 -3.07
CA ARG A 214 2.04 5.24 -2.87
C ARG A 214 0.83 6.13 -2.95
N LEU A 215 0.69 7.00 -1.95
CA LEU A 215 -0.32 8.04 -1.90
C LEU A 215 0.38 9.40 -1.96
N ILE A 216 -0.10 10.25 -2.85
CA ILE A 216 0.32 11.63 -3.01
C ILE A 216 -0.93 12.47 -2.79
N PHE A 217 -0.91 13.26 -1.73
CA PHE A 217 -1.90 14.30 -1.49
C PHE A 217 -1.15 15.61 -1.69
N ASP A 218 -1.51 16.38 -2.72
CA ASP A 218 -1.08 17.78 -2.75
C ASP A 218 -1.77 18.47 -1.58
N ASP A 219 -1.03 18.78 -0.52
CA ASP A 219 -1.53 19.70 0.49
C ASP A 219 -1.32 21.12 -0.04
N PRO A 220 -2.38 21.84 -0.45
CA PRO A 220 -2.25 23.23 -0.85
C PRO A 220 -1.64 24.11 0.25
N ASN A 221 -1.66 23.68 1.53
CA ASN A 221 -1.06 24.42 2.65
C ASN A 221 0.43 24.14 2.87
N LEU A 222 1.00 23.06 2.31
CA LEU A 222 2.44 22.79 2.46
C LEU A 222 3.29 23.89 1.78
N TRP A 223 2.81 24.45 0.67
CA TRP A 223 3.46 25.53 -0.05
C TRP A 223 3.32 26.89 0.63
N GLU A 224 2.22 27.16 1.36
CA GLU A 224 2.05 28.44 2.07
C GLU A 224 3.02 28.58 3.26
N THR A 225 3.33 27.46 3.95
CA THR A 225 4.30 27.48 5.05
C THR A 225 5.75 27.67 4.59
N GLU A 226 6.15 27.11 3.43
CA GLU A 226 7.50 27.31 2.90
C GLU A 226 7.70 28.70 2.27
N THR A 227 6.65 29.24 1.63
CA THR A 227 6.72 30.58 1.02
C THR A 227 6.79 31.68 2.08
N THR A 228 6.12 31.49 3.23
CA THR A 228 6.18 32.45 4.34
C THR A 228 7.54 32.42 5.05
N GLN A 229 8.19 31.24 5.20
CA GLN A 229 9.55 31.16 5.76
C GLN A 229 10.64 31.70 4.82
N LYS A 230 10.50 31.56 3.50
CA LYS A 230 11.44 32.17 2.53
C LYS A 230 11.31 33.70 2.47
N ASN A 231 10.09 34.24 2.60
CA ASN A 231 9.87 35.68 2.55
C ASN A 231 10.32 36.45 3.81
N GLU A 232 10.50 35.76 4.95
CA GLU A 232 11.08 36.38 6.16
C GLU A 232 12.62 36.42 6.16
N LEU A 233 13.28 35.70 5.23
CA LEU A 233 14.74 35.65 5.11
C LEU A 233 15.33 36.56 4.00
N GLU A 234 14.50 37.18 3.16
CA GLU A 234 14.96 38.05 2.05
C GLU A 234 14.65 39.55 2.21
N VAL A 235 14.32 40.02 3.42
CA VAL A 235 14.27 41.47 3.71
C VAL A 235 15.59 41.89 4.36
N GLY A 236 16.65 41.96 3.57
CA GLY A 236 17.96 42.36 4.09
C GLY A 236 19.09 42.43 3.08
N ASN A 237 18.96 43.23 2.02
CA ASN A 237 19.94 44.23 1.54
C ASN A 237 19.75 44.53 0.06
N ASP A 238 19.65 45.84 -0.23
CA ASP A 238 19.88 46.45 -1.52
C ASP A 238 21.27 46.11 -2.08
N GLU A 239 21.36 45.67 -3.34
CA GLU A 239 22.08 46.37 -4.42
C GLU A 239 22.05 45.56 -5.74
N GLN A 240 21.95 46.29 -6.85
CA GLN A 240 21.75 45.84 -8.23
C GLN A 240 23.00 45.19 -8.85
N HIS A 241 22.86 44.07 -9.58
CA HIS A 241 23.30 43.88 -10.99
C HIS A 241 22.98 42.45 -11.49
N PRO A 242 22.66 42.25 -12.80
CA PRO A 242 22.25 40.95 -13.33
C PRO A 242 23.46 40.13 -13.80
N LEU A 243 23.44 38.82 -13.58
CA LEU A 243 24.37 37.87 -14.20
C LEU A 243 23.59 36.77 -14.93
N GLU A 244 23.94 36.63 -16.20
CA GLU A 244 23.44 35.68 -17.18
C GLU A 244 23.73 34.22 -16.76
N ILE A 245 22.80 33.32 -17.09
CA ILE A 245 22.93 31.88 -16.91
C ILE A 245 23.54 31.29 -18.18
N GLU A 246 24.76 30.75 -18.11
CA GLU A 246 25.29 29.84 -19.13
C GLU A 246 24.91 28.39 -18.77
N LEU A 247 24.31 27.70 -19.75
CA LEU A 247 23.99 26.28 -19.74
C LEU A 247 25.18 25.50 -20.30
N GLU A 248 25.84 24.67 -19.49
CA GLU A 248 26.73 23.62 -19.98
C GLU A 248 26.06 22.25 -19.86
N GLN A 249 25.84 21.64 -21.03
CA GLN A 249 25.55 20.22 -21.20
C GLN A 249 26.87 19.47 -21.31
N GLU A 250 27.11 18.45 -20.49
CA GLU A 250 28.19 17.49 -20.73
C GLU A 250 27.70 16.08 -21.02
N LEU A 251 28.26 15.55 -22.10
CA LEU A 251 28.02 14.26 -22.73
C LEU A 251 28.78 13.13 -22.02
N ASN A 252 28.11 11.98 -22.01
CA ASN A 252 28.60 10.64 -21.68
C ASN A 252 29.77 10.17 -22.58
N PRO A 253 30.81 9.50 -22.06
CA PRO A 253 31.66 8.64 -22.88
C PRO A 253 31.60 7.14 -22.53
N LYS A 254 31.57 6.36 -23.61
CA LYS A 254 31.55 4.90 -23.79
C LYS A 254 32.59 4.12 -22.97
N LEU A 255 32.19 2.93 -22.48
CA LEU A 255 33.09 1.84 -22.08
C LEU A 255 33.35 0.89 -23.26
N ASP A 256 34.59 0.44 -23.38
CA ASP A 256 35.02 -0.73 -24.16
C ASP A 256 35.65 -1.76 -23.20
N PRO A 257 35.42 -3.08 -23.35
CA PRO A 257 35.82 -4.11 -22.37
C PRO A 257 37.06 -4.89 -22.78
N LYS A 258 37.89 -5.33 -21.79
CA LYS A 258 38.52 -6.68 -21.70
C LYS A 258 39.66 -6.78 -20.66
N LEU A 259 39.65 -7.94 -19.98
CA LEU A 259 40.77 -8.88 -19.65
C LEU A 259 40.99 -9.23 -18.16
N GLU A 260 40.53 -10.45 -17.84
CA GLU A 260 41.19 -11.62 -17.19
C GLU A 260 41.89 -11.56 -15.82
N SER A 261 41.43 -12.51 -14.97
CA SER A 261 42.14 -13.48 -14.10
C SER A 261 42.97 -13.02 -12.90
N GLU A 262 42.68 -13.53 -11.70
CA GLU A 262 43.33 -14.72 -11.09
C GLU A 262 42.73 -15.03 -9.69
N GLU A 263 42.85 -16.30 -9.29
CA GLU A 263 42.36 -16.95 -8.06
C GLU A 263 43.19 -16.57 -6.80
N GLU A 264 42.61 -16.68 -5.60
CA GLU A 264 43.17 -17.54 -4.52
C GLU A 264 42.22 -17.67 -3.31
N SER A 265 42.36 -18.83 -2.68
CA SER A 265 41.60 -19.51 -1.63
C SER A 265 41.77 -18.99 -0.20
N GLU A 266 40.83 -19.29 0.70
CA GLU A 266 41.12 -19.85 2.02
C GLU A 266 39.85 -20.43 2.71
N GLU A 267 39.99 -21.62 3.29
CA GLU A 267 39.02 -22.37 4.10
C GLU A 267 38.86 -21.77 5.51
N SER A 268 37.65 -21.88 6.09
CA SER A 268 37.51 -22.31 7.50
C SER A 268 36.09 -22.76 7.82
N GLU A 269 36.02 -23.81 8.64
CA GLU A 269 34.87 -24.62 9.03
C GLU A 269 33.97 -23.98 10.11
N ASP A 270 32.78 -24.56 10.24
CA ASP A 270 31.95 -24.72 11.46
C ASP A 270 30.96 -23.62 11.90
N GLN A 271 29.66 -23.78 11.60
CA GLN A 271 28.68 -24.49 12.47
C GLN A 271 27.25 -24.34 11.89
N GLU A 272 26.71 -25.42 11.34
CA GLU A 272 25.29 -25.52 10.93
C GLU A 272 24.39 -25.63 12.16
N VAL A 273 23.37 -24.78 12.24
CA VAL A 273 22.19 -25.00 13.09
C VAL A 273 21.03 -25.27 12.14
N GLU A 274 20.67 -26.55 11.98
CA GLU A 274 19.46 -26.96 11.28
C GLU A 274 18.22 -26.40 12.00
N VAL A 275 17.41 -25.63 11.28
CA VAL A 275 16.03 -25.32 11.69
C VAL A 275 15.13 -26.16 10.81
N GLU A 276 14.59 -27.25 11.38
CA GLU A 276 13.58 -28.08 10.72
C GLU A 276 12.30 -27.26 10.51
N VAL A 277 11.86 -27.18 9.25
CA VAL A 277 10.53 -26.70 8.88
C VAL A 277 9.62 -27.93 8.78
N GLU A 278 8.80 -28.17 9.80
CA GLU A 278 7.73 -29.17 9.71
C GLU A 278 6.60 -28.64 8.83
N VAL A 279 6.36 -29.33 7.71
CA VAL A 279 5.17 -29.19 6.88
C VAL A 279 4.22 -30.32 7.26
N GLU A 280 3.21 -30.04 8.09
CA GLU A 280 2.11 -30.97 8.30
C GLU A 280 1.13 -30.88 7.11
N GLN A 281 1.09 -31.94 6.29
CA GLN A 281 0.00 -32.18 5.35
C GLN A 281 -1.06 -33.07 6.02
N GLU A 282 -2.22 -32.50 6.37
CA GLU A 282 -3.38 -33.30 6.74
C GLU A 282 -4.01 -33.93 5.48
N LEU A 283 -3.78 -35.24 5.30
CA LEU A 283 -4.54 -36.09 4.40
C LEU A 283 -5.86 -36.50 5.07
N ASN A 284 -6.98 -35.99 4.57
CA ASN A 284 -8.29 -36.47 4.97
C ASN A 284 -8.78 -37.55 3.99
N SER A 285 -8.64 -38.81 4.40
CA SER A 285 -9.26 -39.96 3.76
C SER A 285 -10.75 -40.00 4.09
N LYS A 286 -11.62 -40.03 3.08
CA LYS A 286 -12.94 -40.64 3.21
C LYS A 286 -13.11 -41.68 2.10
N GLU A 287 -12.99 -42.93 2.51
CA GLU A 287 -13.46 -44.09 1.78
C GLU A 287 -14.99 -44.07 1.67
N GLU A 288 -15.47 -44.49 0.50
CA GLU A 288 -16.85 -44.87 0.22
C GLU A 288 -17.22 -46.16 0.97
N SER A 289 -18.47 -46.29 1.42
CA SER A 289 -19.35 -47.41 1.02
C SER A 289 -20.72 -47.37 1.73
N GLU A 290 -21.71 -47.78 0.93
CA GLU A 290 -23.17 -48.02 1.16
C GLU A 290 -24.15 -46.86 1.00
#